data_AF-A0A2S2R157-F1
#
_entry.id   AF-A0A2S2R157-F1
#
_cell.length_a   1.000
_cell.length_b   1.000
_cell.length_c   1.000
_cell.angle_alpha   90.00
_cell.angle_beta   90.00
_cell.angle_gamma   90.00
#
_symmetry.space_group_name_H-M   'P 1'
#
loop_
_entity.id
_entity.type
_entity.pdbx_description
1 polymer ?
#
loop_
_entity_poly.entity_id
_entity_poly.type
_entity_poly.pdbx_seq_one_letter_code
_entity_poly.pdbx_strand_id
1 'polypeptide(L)'
;MRILNFTNQVEIDNQWVVSYSPFLSKTYNAHINVEFYSSMYSIKYIHKYINKCSNLAIFEVQKINKNDEIARHQMGRYISSNEAIWHNFSFSIHERDPSVQYHIAHLENVQRVYFTEENVFQRALEPSKTTLTEFFALCRKSDVFGQFAKTLLYSDVPRYFVWNKSGKK
;
A
#
# COMPACT_ATOMS: atom_id res chain seq x y z
N MET A 1 -20.60 2.94 -12.44
CA MET A 1 -19.15 2.83 -12.70
C MET A 1 -18.57 4.24 -12.73
N ARG A 2 -17.61 4.58 -11.84
CA ARG A 2 -16.86 5.85 -11.94
C ARG A 2 -15.57 5.55 -12.70
N ILE A 3 -15.52 5.94 -13.96
CA ILE A 3 -14.33 5.81 -14.79
C ILE A 3 -13.44 7.02 -14.46
N LEU A 4 -12.27 6.76 -13.89
CA LEU A 4 -11.28 7.80 -13.62
C LEU A 4 -10.72 8.26 -14.97
N ASN A 5 -10.86 9.55 -15.27
CA ASN A 5 -10.42 10.17 -16.53
C ASN A 5 -8.97 9.78 -16.85
N PHE A 6 -8.80 8.89 -17.83
CA PHE A 6 -7.53 8.70 -18.49
C PHE A 6 -7.25 9.96 -19.32
N THR A 7 -6.05 10.52 -19.17
CA THR A 7 -5.62 11.78 -19.81
C THR A 7 -5.44 11.69 -21.33
N ASN A 8 -5.77 10.55 -21.94
CA ASN A 8 -5.80 10.37 -23.38
C ASN A 8 -7.25 10.17 -23.80
N GLN A 9 -7.68 10.87 -24.86
CA GLN A 9 -8.98 10.70 -25.51
C GLN A 9 -9.12 9.26 -26.04
N VAL A 10 -9.50 8.33 -25.17
CA VAL A 10 -9.90 6.98 -25.55
C VAL A 10 -11.41 7.03 -25.75
N GLU A 11 -11.87 6.72 -26.95
CA GLU A 11 -13.29 6.61 -27.26
C GLU A 11 -13.83 5.36 -26.55
N ILE A 12 -14.64 5.56 -25.51
CA ILE A 12 -15.20 4.47 -24.71
C ILE A 12 -16.48 3.99 -25.39
N ASP A 13 -16.46 2.78 -25.94
CA ASP A 13 -17.65 2.11 -26.45
C ASP A 13 -18.23 1.09 -25.43
N ASN A 14 -19.37 0.50 -25.76
CA ASN A 14 -20.02 -0.50 -24.91
C ASN A 14 -19.21 -1.81 -24.75
N GLN A 15 -18.12 -2.02 -25.50
CA GLN A 15 -17.25 -3.19 -25.36
C GLN A 15 -16.37 -3.10 -24.11
N TRP A 16 -16.21 -1.91 -23.53
CA TRP A 16 -15.50 -1.68 -22.27
C TRP A 16 -16.37 -1.95 -21.04
N VAL A 17 -17.66 -2.24 -21.25
CA VAL A 17 -18.60 -2.61 -20.20
C VAL A 17 -18.65 -4.13 -20.15
N VAL A 18 -18.24 -4.71 -19.01
CA VAL A 18 -18.38 -6.15 -18.78
C VAL A 18 -19.85 -6.52 -18.87
N SER A 19 -20.23 -7.34 -19.86
CA SER A 19 -21.59 -7.82 -20.03
C SER A 19 -22.02 -8.64 -18.82
N TYR A 20 -23.29 -8.49 -18.41
CA TYR A 20 -23.95 -9.29 -17.37
C TYR A 20 -23.56 -10.78 -17.48
N SER A 21 -23.14 -11.39 -16.37
CA SER A 21 -22.80 -12.81 -16.30
C SER A 21 -23.92 -13.58 -15.59
N PRO A 22 -24.81 -14.29 -16.34
CA PRO A 22 -25.91 -15.06 -15.76
C PRO A 22 -25.41 -16.17 -14.83
N PHE A 23 -24.23 -16.74 -15.13
CA PHE A 23 -23.61 -17.79 -14.34
C PHE A 23 -23.31 -17.29 -12.92
N LEU A 24 -22.63 -16.15 -12.80
CA LEU A 24 -22.25 -15.58 -11.51
C LEU A 24 -23.50 -15.15 -10.72
N SER A 25 -24.44 -14.45 -11.36
CA SER A 25 -25.67 -14.02 -10.70
C SER A 25 -26.55 -15.19 -10.23
N LYS A 26 -26.67 -16.27 -11.00
CA LYS A 26 -27.41 -17.46 -10.57
C LYS A 26 -26.71 -18.22 -9.44
N THR A 27 -25.39 -18.33 -9.52
CA THR A 27 -24.61 -19.10 -8.53
C THR A 27 -24.70 -18.47 -7.14
N TYR A 28 -24.62 -17.14 -7.06
CA TYR A 28 -24.58 -16.43 -5.77
C TYR A 28 -25.89 -15.73 -5.40
N ASN A 29 -26.92 -15.81 -6.26
CA ASN A 29 -28.21 -15.11 -6.10
C ASN A 29 -28.06 -13.63 -5.68
N ALA A 30 -27.11 -12.93 -6.30
CA ALA A 30 -26.74 -11.57 -5.94
C ALA A 30 -26.42 -10.74 -7.20
N HIS A 31 -26.60 -9.42 -7.07
CA HIS A 31 -26.16 -8.47 -8.07
C HIS A 31 -24.64 -8.25 -7.94
N ILE A 32 -23.87 -8.73 -8.92
CA ILE A 32 -22.40 -8.74 -8.87
C ILE A 32 -21.86 -7.68 -9.83
N ASN A 33 -21.07 -6.74 -9.31
CA ASN A 33 -20.27 -5.83 -10.12
C ASN A 33 -18.87 -6.41 -10.30
N VAL A 34 -18.44 -6.58 -11.55
CA VAL A 34 -17.07 -6.97 -11.90
C VAL A 34 -16.31 -5.74 -12.35
N GLU A 35 -15.20 -5.44 -11.69
CA GLU A 35 -14.34 -4.30 -12.01
C GLU A 35 -12.90 -4.78 -12.24
N PHE A 36 -12.28 -4.36 -13.35
CA PHE A 36 -10.87 -4.59 -13.63
C PHE A 36 -10.04 -3.40 -13.15
N TYR A 37 -8.94 -3.66 -12.45
CA TYR A 37 -8.06 -2.62 -11.93
C TYR A 37 -6.59 -2.90 -12.22
N SER A 38 -5.84 -1.84 -12.58
CA SER A 38 -4.40 -1.92 -12.86
C SER A 38 -3.53 -1.18 -11.83
N SER A 39 -4.12 -0.38 -10.94
CA SER A 39 -3.39 0.49 -10.02
C SER A 39 -3.39 -0.01 -8.57
N MET A 40 -2.26 0.16 -7.87
CA MET A 40 -2.16 -0.03 -6.42
C MET A 40 -3.17 0.79 -5.62
N TYR A 41 -3.56 1.99 -6.11
CA TYR A 41 -4.57 2.82 -5.45
C TYR A 41 -5.95 2.14 -5.44
N SER A 42 -6.30 1.45 -6.53
CA SER A 42 -7.56 0.70 -6.65
C SER A 42 -7.57 -0.51 -5.73
N ILE A 43 -6.46 -1.23 -5.60
CA ILE A 43 -6.31 -2.35 -4.64
C ILE A 43 -6.53 -1.84 -3.22
N LYS A 44 -5.85 -0.76 -2.84
CA LYS A 44 -6.01 -0.13 -1.52
C LYS A 44 -7.46 0.29 -1.28
N TYR A 45 -8.12 0.82 -2.31
CA TYR A 45 -9.52 1.22 -2.24
C TYR A 45 -10.41 0.00 -1.96
N ILE A 46 -10.35 -1.06 -2.77
CA ILE A 46 -11.16 -2.28 -2.56
C ILE A 46 -10.91 -2.87 -1.16
N HIS A 47 -9.64 -3.01 -0.77
CA HIS A 47 -9.27 -3.55 0.54
C HIS A 47 -9.84 -2.70 1.68
N LYS A 48 -9.80 -1.37 1.55
CA LYS A 48 -10.44 -0.46 2.50
C LYS A 48 -11.93 -0.73 2.63
N TYR A 49 -12.65 -0.97 1.53
CA TYR A 49 -14.10 -1.17 1.56
C TYR A 49 -14.51 -2.55 2.07
N ILE A 50 -13.76 -3.60 1.72
CA ILE A 50 -13.98 -4.95 2.26
C ILE A 50 -13.82 -4.94 3.79
N ASN A 51 -12.77 -4.28 4.28
CA ASN A 51 -12.49 -4.21 5.71
C ASN A 51 -13.15 -3.00 6.40
N LYS A 52 -14.01 -2.26 5.69
CA LYS A 52 -14.82 -1.21 6.29
C LYS A 52 -16.02 -1.87 6.97
N CYS A 53 -15.79 -2.48 8.12
CA CYS A 53 -16.89 -2.96 8.92
C CYS A 53 -17.61 -1.80 9.63
N SER A 54 -18.90 -1.96 9.90
CA SER A 54 -19.59 -1.11 10.88
C SER A 54 -18.91 -1.32 12.23
N ASN A 55 -18.38 -0.25 12.80
CA ASN A 55 -17.69 -0.31 14.09
C ASN A 55 -18.65 -0.58 15.26
N LEU A 56 -19.95 -0.46 15.04
CA LEU A 56 -20.99 -0.57 16.05
C LEU A 56 -22.08 -1.53 15.57
N ALA A 57 -22.42 -2.48 16.43
CA ALA A 57 -23.60 -3.33 16.30
C ALA A 57 -24.49 -3.11 17.51
N ILE A 58 -25.79 -2.96 17.27
CA ILE A 58 -26.81 -2.99 18.31
C ILE A 58 -27.42 -4.38 18.27
N PHE A 59 -27.40 -5.09 19.39
CA PHE A 59 -27.99 -6.41 19.51
C PHE A 59 -28.93 -6.48 20.70
N GLU A 60 -29.98 -7.28 20.54
CA GLU A 60 -30.96 -7.54 21.59
C GLU A 60 -30.49 -8.73 22.42
N VAL A 61 -30.35 -8.51 23.73
CA VAL A 61 -30.05 -9.58 24.69
C VAL A 61 -31.38 -9.99 25.34
N GLN A 62 -31.85 -11.20 25.07
CA GLN A 62 -33.03 -11.74 25.75
C GLN A 62 -32.69 -11.99 27.23
N LYS A 63 -32.94 -10.99 28.07
CA LYS A 63 -32.97 -11.15 29.53
C LYS A 63 -34.36 -11.56 30.00
N ILE A 64 -34.40 -12.16 31.19
CA ILE A 64 -35.61 -12.66 31.86
C ILE A 64 -36.63 -11.53 32.14
N ASN A 65 -36.19 -10.27 32.27
CA ASN A 65 -37.05 -9.09 32.47
C ASN A 65 -37.34 -8.34 31.17
N LYS A 66 -38.59 -8.39 30.71
CA LYS A 66 -39.06 -7.77 29.45
C LYS A 66 -39.24 -6.24 29.51
N ASN A 67 -39.31 -5.66 30.70
CA ASN A 67 -39.72 -4.26 30.89
C ASN A 67 -38.57 -3.24 30.92
N ASP A 68 -37.31 -3.69 30.87
CA ASP A 68 -36.14 -2.81 30.88
C ASP A 68 -35.55 -2.69 29.47
N GLU A 69 -35.91 -1.61 28.76
CA GLU A 69 -35.48 -1.34 27.39
C GLU A 69 -33.96 -1.11 27.27
N ILE A 70 -33.35 -0.48 28.29
CA ILE A 70 -31.91 -0.16 28.32
C ILE A 70 -31.10 -1.44 28.50
N ALA A 71 -31.56 -2.35 29.36
CA ALA A 71 -30.91 -3.65 29.50
C ALA A 71 -31.10 -4.56 28.27
N ARG A 72 -32.15 -4.32 27.48
CA ARG A 72 -32.52 -5.13 26.31
C ARG A 72 -31.68 -4.83 25.08
N HIS A 73 -31.36 -3.55 24.82
CA HIS A 73 -30.56 -3.14 23.67
C HIS A 73 -29.16 -2.74 24.10
N GLN A 74 -28.17 -3.56 23.74
CA GLN A 74 -26.78 -3.23 24.01
C GLN A 74 -26.07 -2.81 22.73
N MET A 75 -25.21 -1.79 22.83
CA MET A 75 -24.27 -1.45 21.78
C MET A 75 -22.93 -2.13 22.06
N GLY A 76 -22.36 -2.75 21.04
CA GLY A 76 -21.03 -3.33 21.11
C GLY A 76 -20.20 -2.96 19.90
N ARG A 77 -18.89 -3.04 20.04
CA ARG A 77 -17.98 -2.95 18.91
C ARG A 77 -17.96 -4.29 18.20
N TYR A 78 -18.32 -4.29 16.92
CA TYR A 78 -18.13 -5.48 16.10
C TYR A 78 -16.65 -5.62 15.75
N ILE A 79 -16.11 -6.83 15.93
CA ILE A 79 -14.76 -7.22 15.52
C ILE A 79 -14.94 -8.30 14.45
N SER A 80 -14.34 -8.10 13.27
CA SER A 80 -14.43 -9.10 12.20
C SER A 80 -13.78 -10.42 12.61
N SER A 81 -14.24 -11.55 12.06
CA SER A 81 -13.68 -12.86 12.40
C SER A 81 -12.16 -12.91 12.21
N ASN A 82 -11.64 -12.26 11.16
CA ASN A 82 -10.21 -12.18 10.89
C ASN A 82 -9.46 -11.37 11.97
N GLU A 83 -10.02 -10.24 12.41
CA GLU A 83 -9.44 -9.39 13.45
C GLU A 83 -9.51 -10.06 14.84
N ALA A 84 -10.58 -10.78 15.14
CA ALA A 84 -10.75 -11.52 16.39
C ALA A 84 -9.76 -12.69 16.51
N ILE A 85 -9.58 -13.46 15.44
CA ILE A 85 -8.57 -14.53 15.37
C ILE A 85 -7.16 -13.93 15.54
N TRP A 86 -6.88 -12.81 14.87
CA TRP A 86 -5.58 -12.15 15.03
C TRP A 86 -5.32 -11.71 16.48
N HIS A 87 -6.30 -11.09 17.15
CA HIS A 87 -6.17 -10.70 18.54
C HIS A 87 -6.02 -11.89 19.50
N ASN A 88 -6.78 -12.97 19.29
CA ASN A 88 -6.74 -14.14 20.17
C ASN A 88 -5.44 -14.95 20.03
N PHE A 89 -4.95 -15.12 18.81
CA PHE A 89 -3.78 -15.99 18.57
C PHE A 89 -2.47 -15.21 18.44
N SER A 90 -2.51 -13.88 18.31
CA SER A 90 -1.32 -13.03 18.16
C SER A 90 -0.34 -13.53 17.09
N PHE A 91 -0.84 -14.15 16.02
CA PHE A 91 0.00 -14.68 14.95
C PHE A 91 0.74 -13.55 14.23
N SER A 92 1.98 -13.84 13.82
CA SER A 92 2.70 -12.98 12.88
C SER A 92 1.96 -12.97 11.54
N ILE A 93 1.26 -11.87 11.27
CA ILE A 93 0.42 -11.70 10.07
C ILE A 93 1.22 -11.39 8.81
N HIS A 94 2.45 -10.93 8.97
CA HIS A 94 3.36 -10.68 7.85
C HIS A 94 4.80 -10.70 8.35
N GLU A 95 5.60 -11.51 7.69
CA GLU A 95 7.05 -11.42 7.73
C GLU A 95 7.51 -10.93 6.36
N ARG A 96 8.43 -9.97 6.33
CA ARG A 96 9.01 -9.46 5.08
C ARG A 96 10.51 -9.45 5.23
N ASP A 97 11.17 -10.28 4.45
CA ASP A 97 12.62 -10.31 4.36
C ASP A 97 13.08 -10.12 2.90
N PRO A 98 13.69 -8.97 2.55
CA PRO A 98 13.84 -7.76 3.37
C PRO A 98 12.51 -7.00 3.54
N SER A 99 12.38 -6.20 4.60
CA SER A 99 11.27 -5.26 4.74
C SER A 99 11.17 -4.34 3.51
N VAL A 100 9.96 -3.96 3.10
CA VAL A 100 9.71 -3.16 1.87
C VAL A 100 10.64 -1.95 1.83
N GLN A 101 11.58 -1.96 0.89
CA GLN A 101 12.51 -0.85 0.69
C GLN A 101 12.03 0.01 -0.48
N TYR A 102 11.84 1.30 -0.21
CA TYR A 102 11.58 2.27 -1.27
C TYR A 102 12.87 2.55 -2.03
N HIS A 103 12.93 2.08 -3.28
CA HIS A 103 13.96 2.48 -4.22
C HIS A 103 13.64 3.87 -4.77
N ILE A 104 14.58 4.80 -4.59
CA ILE A 104 14.47 6.12 -5.19
C ILE A 104 14.94 6.00 -6.63
N ALA A 105 14.02 6.12 -7.58
CA ALA A 105 14.34 6.31 -8.99
C ALA A 105 13.97 7.75 -9.38
N HIS A 106 14.87 8.43 -10.09
CA HIS A 106 14.60 9.73 -10.67
C HIS A 106 15.24 9.82 -12.06
N LEU A 107 14.65 10.65 -12.92
CA LEU A 107 15.23 10.96 -14.22
C LEU A 107 16.45 11.87 -14.04
N GLU A 108 17.22 12.01 -15.11
CA GLU A 108 18.35 12.94 -15.17
C GLU A 108 17.85 14.37 -14.86
N ASN A 109 18.49 15.05 -13.92
CA ASN A 109 18.13 16.39 -13.45
C ASN A 109 16.72 16.55 -12.84
N VAL A 110 15.98 15.45 -12.62
CA VAL A 110 14.66 15.46 -11.96
C VAL A 110 14.74 14.84 -10.57
N GLN A 111 15.84 15.11 -9.86
CA GLN A 111 16.00 14.64 -8.49
C GLN A 111 15.19 15.53 -7.54
N ARG A 112 14.32 14.92 -6.73
CA ARG A 112 13.61 15.63 -5.67
C ARG A 112 14.57 15.98 -4.53
N VAL A 113 14.67 17.27 -4.20
CA VAL A 113 15.47 17.77 -3.08
C VAL A 113 14.56 18.50 -2.11
N TYR A 114 14.67 18.17 -0.82
CA TYR A 114 14.01 18.90 0.26
C TYR A 114 14.99 19.91 0.86
N PHE A 115 14.54 21.15 0.98
CA PHE A 115 15.33 22.26 1.53
C PHE A 115 14.50 23.10 2.50
N THR A 116 15.20 23.82 3.37
CA THR A 116 14.73 24.88 4.26
C THR A 116 15.48 26.16 3.92
N GLU A 117 15.02 27.32 4.39
CA GLU A 117 15.67 28.60 4.08
C GLU A 117 17.16 28.62 4.47
N GLU A 118 17.52 27.96 5.57
CA GLU A 118 18.90 27.86 6.05
C GLU A 118 19.81 26.98 5.19
N ASN A 119 19.27 25.93 4.55
CA ASN A 119 20.07 24.93 3.83
C ASN A 119 19.99 25.05 2.30
N VAL A 120 19.22 26.01 1.76
CA VAL A 120 18.98 26.14 0.32
C VAL A 120 20.27 26.33 -0.47
N PHE A 121 21.18 27.19 0.01
CA PHE A 121 22.47 27.45 -0.64
C PHE A 121 23.36 26.20 -0.65
N GLN A 122 23.42 25.49 0.48
CA GLN A 122 24.18 24.26 0.57
C GLN A 122 23.60 23.16 -0.34
N ARG A 123 22.27 23.02 -0.38
CA ARG A 123 21.57 22.05 -1.24
C ARG A 123 21.71 22.32 -2.72
N ALA A 124 21.84 23.60 -3.11
CA ALA A 124 22.04 24.00 -4.49
C ALA A 124 23.46 23.67 -4.99
N LEU A 125 24.47 23.83 -4.13
CA LEU A 125 25.85 23.48 -4.43
C LEU A 125 26.11 21.98 -4.34
N GLU A 126 25.63 21.35 -3.26
CA GLU A 126 25.81 19.91 -3.01
C GLU A 126 24.45 19.24 -2.75
N PRO A 127 23.85 18.61 -3.77
CA PRO A 127 22.58 17.94 -3.61
C PRO A 127 22.71 16.75 -2.66
N SER A 128 21.61 16.46 -1.96
CA SER A 128 21.55 15.32 -1.04
C SER A 128 21.83 14.01 -1.77
N LYS A 129 22.76 13.22 -1.23
CA LYS A 129 23.03 11.85 -1.68
C LYS A 129 21.78 10.97 -1.52
N THR A 130 21.29 10.43 -2.63
CA THR A 130 20.21 9.43 -2.67
C THR A 130 20.80 8.04 -2.76
N THR A 131 19.98 7.04 -2.47
CA THR A 131 20.38 5.63 -2.61
C THR A 131 20.78 5.29 -4.05
N LEU A 132 20.22 5.98 -5.06
CA LEU A 132 20.55 5.79 -6.47
C LEU A 132 21.90 6.43 -6.86
N THR A 133 22.15 7.68 -6.45
CA THR A 133 23.43 8.33 -6.74
C THR A 133 24.60 7.62 -6.05
N GLU A 134 24.39 7.14 -4.83
CA GLU A 134 25.39 6.34 -4.13
C GLU A 134 25.56 4.94 -4.74
N PHE A 135 24.52 4.34 -5.32
CA PHE A 135 24.69 3.11 -6.09
C PHE A 135 25.60 3.33 -7.30
N PHE A 136 25.45 4.44 -8.02
CA PHE A 136 26.37 4.78 -9.10
C PHE A 136 27.79 5.07 -8.58
N ALA A 137 27.92 5.74 -7.44
CA ALA A 137 29.23 5.94 -6.81
C ALA A 137 29.88 4.62 -6.40
N LEU A 138 29.10 3.68 -5.86
CA LEU A 138 29.53 2.32 -5.50
C LEU A 138 30.03 1.56 -6.74
N CYS A 139 29.27 1.63 -7.84
CA CYS A 139 29.68 1.03 -9.12
C CYS A 139 30.93 1.68 -9.74
N ARG A 140 31.29 2.91 -9.37
CA ARG A 140 32.51 3.57 -9.87
C ARG A 140 33.77 3.14 -9.13
N LYS A 141 33.65 2.52 -7.95
CA LYS A 141 34.82 2.07 -7.19
C LYS A 141 35.51 0.90 -7.89
N SER A 142 36.84 0.89 -7.83
CA SER A 142 37.70 -0.16 -8.40
C SER A 142 37.98 -1.31 -7.42
N ASP A 143 37.42 -1.23 -6.21
CA ASP A 143 37.55 -2.25 -5.18
C ASP A 143 36.70 -3.50 -5.50
N VAL A 144 36.93 -4.57 -4.73
CA VAL A 144 36.19 -5.83 -4.87
C VAL A 144 34.69 -5.60 -4.71
N PHE A 145 34.29 -4.68 -3.82
CA PHE A 145 32.89 -4.33 -3.60
C PHE A 145 32.27 -3.59 -4.78
N GLY A 146 32.98 -2.69 -5.45
CA GLY A 146 32.52 -1.99 -6.63
C GLY A 146 32.40 -2.92 -7.84
N GLN A 147 33.34 -3.87 -8.00
CA GLN A 147 33.22 -4.93 -9.00
C GLN A 147 32.00 -5.83 -8.76
N PHE A 148 31.75 -6.21 -7.51
CA PHE A 148 30.55 -6.95 -7.12
C PHE A 148 29.26 -6.12 -7.31
N ALA A 149 29.26 -4.83 -6.99
CA ALA A 149 28.09 -3.98 -7.18
C ALA A 149 27.69 -3.84 -8.66
N LYS A 150 28.65 -3.88 -9.59
CA LYS A 150 28.38 -3.85 -11.04
C LYS A 150 27.65 -5.10 -11.55
N THR A 151 27.72 -6.22 -10.83
CA THR A 151 26.99 -7.44 -11.22
C THR A 151 25.55 -7.45 -10.70
N LEU A 152 25.19 -6.53 -9.81
CA LEU A 152 23.87 -6.45 -9.18
C LEU A 152 22.97 -5.45 -9.91
N LEU A 153 21.67 -5.78 -10.00
CA LEU A 153 20.64 -4.79 -10.31
C LEU A 153 20.43 -3.86 -9.12
N TYR A 154 20.02 -2.62 -9.38
CA TYR A 154 19.75 -1.64 -8.31
C TYR A 154 18.75 -2.15 -7.25
N SER A 155 17.79 -2.97 -7.66
CA SER A 155 16.83 -3.65 -6.78
C SER A 155 17.44 -4.69 -5.84
N ASP A 156 18.57 -5.30 -6.23
CA ASP A 156 19.25 -6.35 -5.46
C ASP A 156 20.33 -5.81 -4.52
N VAL A 157 20.78 -4.57 -4.75
CA VAL A 157 21.81 -3.91 -3.92
C VAL A 157 21.49 -3.98 -2.43
N PRO A 158 20.25 -3.74 -1.95
CA PRO A 158 19.98 -3.73 -0.52
C PRO A 158 20.03 -5.10 0.16
N ARG A 159 20.11 -6.19 -0.61
CA ARG A 159 20.36 -7.54 -0.06
C ARG A 159 21.79 -7.69 0.46
N TYR A 160 22.73 -6.91 -0.08
CA TYR A 160 24.16 -7.04 0.20
C TYR A 160 24.77 -5.78 0.83
N PHE A 161 24.15 -4.62 0.60
CA PHE A 161 24.66 -3.33 1.06
C PHE A 161 23.62 -2.61 1.92
N VAL A 162 24.08 -2.03 3.04
CA VAL A 162 23.22 -1.30 3.96
C VAL A 162 23.46 0.20 3.82
N TRP A 163 22.37 0.96 3.73
CA TRP A 163 22.44 2.43 3.74
C TRP A 163 22.79 2.95 5.13
N ASN A 164 24.04 3.38 5.31
CA ASN A 164 24.49 3.95 6.58
C ASN A 164 24.04 5.42 6.72
N LYS A 165 23.13 5.70 7.66
CA LYS A 165 22.66 7.06 7.98
C LYS A 165 23.52 7.76 9.05
N SER A 166 24.46 7.05 9.69
CA SER A 166 25.18 7.53 10.87
C SER A 166 26.17 8.66 10.59
N GLY A 167 26.43 8.99 9.31
CA GLY A 167 27.18 10.18 8.90
C GLY A 167 26.32 11.41 8.55
N LYS A 168 24.99 11.31 8.66
CA LYS A 168 24.06 12.45 8.49
C LYS A 168 23.74 13.03 9.89
N LYS A 169 24.73 13.67 10.51
CA LYS A 169 24.47 14.67 11.55
C LYS A 169 24.56 16.05 10.91
#